data_AF-A0A7C6XC78-F1
#
_entry.id   AF-A0A7C6XC78-F1
#
_cell.length_a   1.000
_cell.length_b   1.000
_cell.length_c   1.000
_cell.angle_alpha   90.00
_cell.angle_beta   90.00
_cell.angle_gamma   90.00
#
_symmetry.space_group_name_H-M   'P 1'
#
loop_
_entity.id
_entity.type
_entity.pdbx_description
1 polymer ?
#
loop_
_entity_poly.entity_id
_entity_poly.type
_entity_poly.pdbx_seq_one_letter_code
_entity_poly.pdbx_strand_id
1 'polypeptide(L)' 'LKDIGVRRISIGGSLARAIYFKMRQAAEEMLQKGTFSFAEKQISQAELNAMFESEL' A
#
# COMPACT_ATOMS: atom_id res chain seq x y z
N LEU A 1 -0.23 19.92 12.89
CA LEU A 1 -1.32 20.42 12.00
C LEU A 1 -2.65 20.57 12.74
N LYS A 2 -3.05 19.57 13.55
CA LYS A 2 -4.23 19.67 14.41
C LYS A 2 -4.13 20.82 15.42
N ASP A 3 -2.98 20.98 16.08
CA ASP A 3 -2.75 22.00 17.11
C ASP A 3 -2.73 23.45 16.57
N ILE A 4 -2.63 23.60 15.25
CA ILE A 4 -2.70 24.89 14.55
C ILE A 4 -4.03 25.11 13.83
N GLY A 5 -5.06 24.29 14.13
CA GLY A 5 -6.42 24.50 13.65
C GLY A 5 -6.69 24.07 12.20
N VAL A 6 -5.83 23.23 11.59
CA VAL A 6 -6.09 22.72 10.22
C VAL A 6 -7.34 21.84 10.20
N ARG A 7 -8.29 22.18 9.32
CA ARG A 7 -9.59 21.50 9.20
C ARG A 7 -9.61 20.32 8.22
N ARG A 8 -8.71 20.30 7.24
CA ARG A 8 -8.58 19.22 6.25
C ARG A 8 -7.13 19.13 5.75
N ILE A 9 -6.66 17.90 5.55
CA ILE A 9 -5.37 17.62 4.94
C ILE A 9 -5.61 16.80 3.67
N SER A 10 -5.08 17.24 2.54
CA SER A 10 -5.04 16.47 1.30
C SER A 10 -3.62 16.02 1.01
N ILE A 11 -3.47 14.80 0.49
CA ILE A 11 -2.15 14.27 0.10
C ILE A 11 -1.93 14.24 -1.42
N GLY A 12 -2.91 14.70 -2.20
CA GLY A 12 -2.89 14.61 -3.67
C GLY A 12 -2.57 13.18 -4.13
N GLY A 13 -1.77 13.04 -5.18
CA GLY A 13 -1.33 11.74 -5.69
C GLY A 13 -0.22 11.05 -4.88
N SER A 14 0.06 11.48 -3.64
CA SER A 14 1.21 10.95 -2.88
C SER A 14 1.05 9.48 -2.50
N LEU A 15 -0.17 9.04 -2.14
CA LEU A 15 -0.43 7.62 -1.87
C LEU A 15 -0.23 6.76 -3.12
N ALA A 16 -0.76 7.21 -4.27
CA ALA A 16 -0.58 6.50 -5.54
C ALA A 16 0.90 6.34 -5.91
N ARG A 17 1.70 7.41 -5.77
CA ARG A 17 3.15 7.36 -6.03
C ARG A 17 3.90 6.42 -5.08
N ALA A 18 3.49 6.34 -3.80
CA ALA A 18 4.06 5.41 -2.85
C ALA A 18 3.77 3.94 -3.25
N ILE A 19 2.56 3.66 -3.72
CA ILE A 19 2.19 2.34 -4.24
C ILE A 19 3.01 2.00 -5.48
N TYR A 20 3.14 2.92 -6.45
CA TYR A 20 3.98 2.69 -7.64
C TYR A 20 5.44 2.42 -7.30
N PHE A 21 5.99 3.13 -6.30
CA PHE A 21 7.33 2.84 -5.81
C PHE A 21 7.44 1.40 -5.30
N LYS A 22 6.49 0.93 -4.50
CA LYS A 22 6.48 -0.47 -4.00
C LYS A 22 6.29 -1.50 -5.10
N MET A 23 5.41 -1.24 -6.06
CA MET A 23 5.24 -2.10 -7.23
C MET A 23 6.53 -2.22 -8.03
N ARG A 24 7.23 -1.10 -8.25
CA ARG A 24 8.54 -1.11 -8.94
C ARG A 24 9.58 -1.93 -8.17
N GLN A 25 9.65 -1.80 -6.85
CA GLN A 25 10.57 -2.61 -6.03
C GLN A 25 10.31 -4.11 -6.16
N ALA A 26 9.03 -4.53 -6.14
CA ALA A 26 8.66 -5.93 -6.34
C ALA A 26 9.01 -6.42 -7.75
N ALA A 27 8.78 -5.59 -8.77
CA ALA A 27 9.15 -5.92 -10.15
C ALA A 27 10.66 -6.04 -10.34
N GLU A 28 11.44 -5.14 -9.75
CA GLU A 28 12.91 -5.18 -9.76
C GLU A 28 13.43 -6.43 -9.04
N GLU A 29 12.84 -6.80 -7.90
CA GLU A 29 13.16 -8.05 -7.20
C GLU A 29 12.94 -9.28 -8.08
N MET A 30 11.75 -9.41 -8.65
CA MET A 30 11.41 -10.55 -9.51
C MET A 30 12.37 -10.64 -10.71
N LEU A 31 12.65 -9.50 -11.36
CA LEU A 31 13.50 -9.44 -12.55
C LEU A 31 14.97 -9.72 -12.25
N GLN A 32 15.52 -9.15 -11.16
CA GLN A 32 16.96 -9.19 -10.89
C GLN A 32 17.37 -10.37 -10.01
N LYS A 33 16.50 -10.80 -9.10
CA LYS A 33 16.81 -11.81 -8.07
C LYS A 33 16.03 -13.11 -8.25
N GLY A 34 14.93 -13.09 -8.99
CA GLY A 34 14.06 -14.26 -9.14
C GLY A 34 13.37 -14.68 -7.84
N THR A 35 13.20 -13.75 -6.89
CA THR A 35 12.56 -13.99 -5.59
C THR A 35 11.25 -13.24 -5.44
N PHE A 36 10.46 -13.62 -4.42
CA PHE A 36 9.11 -13.09 -4.16
C PHE A 36 8.92 -12.63 -2.70
N SER A 37 9.99 -12.18 -2.04
CA SER A 37 9.98 -11.77 -0.62
C SER A 37 9.05 -10.59 -0.34
N PHE A 38 8.73 -9.76 -1.34
CA PHE A 38 7.68 -8.74 -1.22
C PHE A 38 6.33 -9.31 -0.75
N ALA A 39 6.06 -10.60 -0.99
CA ALA A 39 4.81 -11.25 -0.60
C ALA A 39 4.73 -11.58 0.91
N GLU A 40 5.86 -11.65 1.62
CA GLU A 40 5.91 -12.05 3.04
C GLU A 40 5.15 -11.11 3.99
N LYS A 41 4.95 -9.86 3.57
CA LYS A 41 4.28 -8.81 4.37
C LYS A 41 2.97 -8.33 3.75
N GLN A 42 2.39 -9.12 2.85
CA GLN A 42 1.08 -8.80 2.28
C GLN A 42 -0.02 -9.02 3.32
N ILE A 43 -1.07 -8.20 3.23
CA ILE A 43 -2.33 -8.47 3.93
C ILE A 43 -2.84 -9.82 3.42
N SER A 44 -3.20 -10.71 4.34
CA SER A 44 -3.66 -12.04 3.95
C SER A 44 -4.97 -11.96 3.16
N GLN A 45 -5.21 -12.93 2.28
CA GLN A 45 -6.48 -12.98 1.53
C GLN A 45 -7.70 -13.03 2.45
N ALA A 46 -7.61 -13.75 3.57
CA ALA A 46 -8.69 -13.83 4.55
C ALA A 46 -8.99 -12.47 5.20
N GLU A 47 -7.95 -11.71 5.54
CA GLU A 47 -8.11 -10.36 6.10
C GLU A 47 -8.68 -9.39 5.07
N LEU A 48 -8.22 -9.45 3.81
CA LEU A 48 -8.81 -8.66 2.72
C LEU A 48 -10.29 -8.98 2.52
N ASN A 49 -10.66 -10.28 2.51
CA ASN A 49 -12.06 -10.68 2.40
C ASN A 49 -12.90 -10.14 3.56
N ALA A 50 -12.42 -10.26 4.80
CA ALA A 50 -13.13 -9.74 5.97
C ALA A 50 -13.32 -8.22 5.91
N MET A 51 -12.30 -7.46 5.45
CA MET A 51 -12.41 -6.03 5.23
C MET A 51 -13.52 -5.70 4.21
N PHE A 52 -13.55 -6.41 3.07
CA PHE A 52 -14.52 -6.15 2.01
C PHE A 52 -15.94 -6.64 2.32
N GLU A 53 -16.09 -7.74 3.05
CA GLU A 53 -17.39 -8.23 3.51
C GLU A 53 -18.02 -7.30 4.56
N SER A 54 -17.20 -6.64 5.39
CA SER A 54 -17.68 -5.72 6.42
C SER A 54 -18.19 -4.36 5.90
N GLU A 55 -17.96 -4.06 4.61
CA GLU A 55 -18.43 -2.82 3.96
C GLU A 55 -19.66 -3.02 3.06
N LEU A 56 -20.31 -4.20 3.10
CA LEU A 56 -21.62 -4.51 2.50
C LEU A 56 -22.71 -4.63 3.57
#